data_AF-A0A2L2YVG6-F1
#
_entry.id   AF-A0A2L2YVG6-F1
#
_cell.length_a   1.000
_cell.length_b   1.000
_cell.length_c   1.000
_cell.angle_alpha   90.00
_cell.angle_beta   90.00
_cell.angle_gamma   90.00
#
_symmetry.space_group_name_H-M   'P 1'
#
loop_
_entity.id
_entity.type
_entity.pdbx_description
1 polymer ?
#
loop_
_entity_poly.entity_id
_entity_poly.type
_entity_poly.pdbx_seq_one_letter_code
_entity_poly.pdbx_strand_id
1 'polypeptide(L)'
;HFSYKGSGKGEIGFQVGEIFHVIDTLYNGVVGSWLVYRLGRTNQEIQKGVIPNNQRAEQWAQEQQNQAKKDAASESRGSFFKRRSARRSKSLSKDHWEDVVFADGVSKFPAYERVTLKHPSFIRPVVLFGSLADVARDKLLKDYPDKYDSPQHDGHLDELPKSQKPSGIIRLSAIKEIIGKGKHAILDITPSAVNRLNYAQFYPIVIFMRAENKHVVKEMRSRLAKSSHKSS
;
A
#
# COMPACT_ATOMS: atom_id res chain seq x y z
N HIS A 1 -4.30 1.16 -13.20
CA HIS A 1 -4.79 0.61 -11.91
C HIS A 1 -5.53 -0.72 -12.07
N PHE A 2 -5.01 -1.62 -12.90
CA PHE A 2 -5.47 -3.01 -13.03
C PHE A 2 -4.27 -3.84 -13.51
N SER A 3 -4.37 -5.16 -13.46
CA SER A 3 -3.31 -6.03 -13.97
C SER A 3 -3.67 -6.57 -15.34
N TYR A 4 -2.72 -6.65 -16.25
CA TYR A 4 -2.95 -7.10 -17.62
C TYR A 4 -1.88 -8.10 -18.01
N LYS A 5 -2.24 -9.24 -18.61
CA LYS A 5 -1.28 -10.30 -18.94
C LYS A 5 -0.65 -10.16 -20.33
N GLY A 6 -1.20 -9.30 -21.19
CA GLY A 6 -0.87 -9.28 -22.62
C GLY A 6 -1.60 -10.42 -23.34
N SER A 7 -2.37 -10.10 -24.37
CA SER A 7 -3.23 -11.06 -25.10
C SER A 7 -2.85 -11.26 -26.56
N GLY A 8 -2.06 -10.34 -27.14
CA GLY A 8 -1.72 -10.30 -28.55
C GLY A 8 -0.23 -10.10 -28.83
N LYS A 9 0.13 -10.21 -30.12
CA LYS A 9 1.51 -10.05 -30.58
C LYS A 9 2.01 -8.62 -30.34
N GLY A 10 3.09 -8.48 -29.56
CA GLY A 10 3.68 -7.19 -29.21
C GLY A 10 2.98 -6.46 -28.06
N GLU A 11 1.91 -7.05 -27.50
CA GLU A 11 1.31 -6.53 -26.27
C GLU A 11 2.18 -6.85 -25.05
N ILE A 12 2.31 -5.89 -24.15
CA ILE A 12 3.05 -6.06 -22.91
C ILE A 12 2.09 -6.14 -21.73
N GLY A 13 2.24 -7.18 -20.91
CA GLY A 13 1.50 -7.34 -19.66
C GLY A 13 2.11 -6.50 -18.54
N PHE A 14 1.29 -5.98 -17.63
CA PHE A 14 1.67 -5.06 -16.56
C PHE A 14 0.90 -5.31 -15.26
N GLN A 15 1.44 -4.82 -14.16
CA GLN A 15 0.78 -4.82 -12.85
C GLN A 15 0.29 -3.42 -12.45
N VAL A 16 -0.56 -3.39 -11.42
CA VAL A 16 -1.01 -2.14 -10.80
C VAL A 16 0.19 -1.30 -10.36
N GLY A 17 0.19 -0.02 -10.72
CA GLY A 17 1.23 0.96 -10.34
C GLY A 17 2.37 1.12 -11.33
N GLU A 18 2.41 0.34 -12.41
CA GLU A 18 3.36 0.59 -13.51
C GLU A 18 3.01 1.87 -14.28
N ILE A 19 4.04 2.54 -14.79
CA ILE A 19 3.93 3.81 -15.50
C ILE A 19 4.36 3.62 -16.96
N PHE A 20 3.60 4.24 -17.87
CA PHE A 20 3.84 4.20 -19.30
C PHE A 20 3.94 5.61 -19.88
N HIS A 21 4.90 5.80 -20.77
CA HIS A 21 4.92 6.93 -21.69
C HIS A 21 4.19 6.53 -22.97
N VAL A 22 3.01 7.11 -23.20
CA VAL A 22 2.20 6.85 -24.40
C VAL A 22 2.72 7.70 -25.55
N ILE A 23 3.13 7.04 -26.63
CA ILE A 23 3.73 7.70 -27.80
C ILE A 23 2.81 7.70 -29.03
N ASP A 24 1.85 6.77 -29.10
CA ASP A 24 0.84 6.75 -30.16
C ASP A 24 -0.47 6.16 -29.62
N THR A 25 -1.57 6.88 -29.80
CA THR A 25 -2.90 6.45 -29.36
C THR A 25 -3.72 5.76 -30.46
N LEU A 26 -3.21 5.72 -31.69
CA LEU A 26 -3.81 5.11 -32.87
C LEU A 26 -2.78 4.21 -33.57
N TYR A 27 -2.22 3.26 -32.81
CA TYR A 27 -1.14 2.40 -33.29
C TYR A 27 -1.56 1.63 -34.55
N ASN A 28 -0.72 1.70 -35.59
CA ASN A 28 -1.00 1.16 -36.94
C ASN A 28 -2.28 1.71 -37.61
N GLY A 29 -2.76 2.90 -37.21
CA GLY A 29 -3.96 3.51 -37.78
C GLY A 29 -5.28 2.87 -37.34
N VAL A 30 -5.26 1.97 -36.35
CA VAL A 30 -6.44 1.24 -35.88
C VAL A 30 -6.74 1.59 -34.43
N VAL A 31 -8.02 1.83 -34.14
CA VAL A 31 -8.49 2.06 -32.76
C VAL A 31 -8.46 0.77 -31.97
N GLY A 32 -7.93 0.82 -30.75
CA GLY A 32 -8.01 -0.29 -29.79
C GLY A 32 -6.73 -0.49 -28.99
N SER A 33 -5.61 0.02 -29.48
CA SER A 33 -4.29 -0.21 -28.90
C SER A 33 -3.44 1.04 -28.92
N TRP A 34 -2.64 1.21 -27.87
CA TRP A 34 -1.70 2.32 -27.70
C TRP A 34 -0.27 1.79 -27.73
N LEU A 35 0.61 2.49 -28.44
CA LEU A 35 2.04 2.23 -28.41
C LEU A 35 2.67 3.00 -27.24
N VAL A 36 3.48 2.31 -26.46
CA VAL A 36 4.03 2.85 -25.22
C VAL A 36 5.48 2.44 -24.98
N TYR A 37 6.15 3.22 -24.14
CA TYR A 37 7.31 2.76 -23.39
C TYR A 37 6.92 2.55 -21.92
N ARG A 38 7.26 1.39 -21.35
CA ARG A 38 7.27 1.18 -19.90
C ARG A 38 8.40 2.00 -19.29
N LEU A 39 8.10 2.72 -18.21
CA LEU A 39 9.09 3.44 -17.43
C LEU A 39 9.62 2.57 -16.28
N GLY A 40 10.95 2.59 -16.11
CA GLY A 40 11.63 1.98 -14.97
C GLY A 40 11.61 2.86 -13.72
N ARG A 41 12.21 2.36 -12.63
CA ARG A 41 12.29 3.09 -11.34
C ARG A 41 13.06 4.42 -11.40
N THR A 42 13.93 4.56 -12.40
CA THR A 42 14.75 5.76 -12.66
C THR A 42 14.14 6.67 -13.73
N ASN A 43 12.86 6.47 -14.08
CA ASN A 43 12.15 7.17 -15.17
C ASN A 43 12.73 6.95 -16.58
N GLN A 44 13.60 5.94 -16.75
CA GLN A 44 14.11 5.56 -18.06
C GLN A 44 13.11 4.65 -18.80
N GLU A 45 13.03 4.79 -20.12
CA GLU A 45 12.24 3.90 -20.97
C GLU A 45 12.93 2.53 -21.06
N ILE A 46 12.28 1.48 -20.54
CA ILE A 46 12.89 0.14 -20.41
C ILE A 46 12.34 -0.87 -21.41
N GLN A 47 11.11 -0.68 -21.90
CA GLN A 47 10.48 -1.64 -22.80
C GLN A 47 9.45 -0.94 -23.67
N LYS A 48 9.62 -1.05 -24.99
CA LYS A 48 8.61 -0.64 -25.97
C LYS A 48 7.59 -1.75 -26.14
N GLY A 49 6.31 -1.41 -26.26
CA GLY A 49 5.27 -2.39 -26.51
C GLY A 49 3.91 -1.75 -26.73
N VAL A 50 2.90 -2.60 -26.84
CA VAL A 50 1.51 -2.20 -27.06
C VAL A 50 0.69 -2.51 -25.81
N ILE A 51 -0.23 -1.61 -25.45
CA ILE A 51 -1.22 -1.85 -24.40
C ILE A 51 -2.62 -1.53 -24.92
N PRO A 52 -3.70 -2.03 -24.29
CA PRO A 52 -5.06 -1.67 -24.64
C PRO A 52 -5.25 -0.15 -24.56
N ASN A 53 -6.08 0.41 -25.44
CA ASN A 53 -6.52 1.80 -25.31
C ASN A 53 -7.36 2.02 -24.05
N ASN A 54 -7.68 3.27 -23.74
CA ASN A 54 -8.45 3.61 -22.54
C ASN A 54 -9.79 2.87 -22.42
N GLN A 55 -10.56 2.78 -23.51
CA GLN A 55 -11.88 2.14 -23.48
C GLN A 55 -11.80 0.65 -23.15
N ARG A 56 -10.87 -0.08 -23.76
CA ARG A 56 -10.65 -1.49 -23.45
C ARG A 56 -10.11 -1.65 -22.05
N ALA A 57 -9.18 -0.80 -21.62
CA ALA A 57 -8.61 -0.83 -20.27
C ALA A 57 -9.70 -0.71 -19.18
N GLU A 58 -10.67 0.18 -19.36
CA GLU A 58 -11.81 0.31 -18.42
C GLU A 58 -12.67 -0.96 -18.36
N GLN A 59 -12.91 -1.62 -19.50
CA GLN A 59 -13.63 -2.91 -19.53
C GLN A 59 -12.88 -3.98 -18.74
N TRP A 60 -11.56 -4.13 -18.98
CA TRP A 60 -10.71 -5.08 -18.25
C TRP A 60 -10.68 -4.80 -16.75
N ALA A 61 -10.57 -3.54 -16.35
CA ALA A 61 -10.57 -3.14 -14.93
C ALA A 61 -11.91 -3.47 -14.26
N GLN A 62 -13.03 -3.19 -14.93
CA GLN A 62 -14.37 -3.48 -14.42
C GLN A 62 -14.62 -4.99 -14.28
N GLU A 63 -14.16 -5.80 -15.23
CA GLU A 63 -14.26 -7.25 -15.19
C GLU A 63 -13.50 -7.85 -14.00
N GLN A 64 -12.24 -7.43 -13.80
CA GLN A 64 -11.42 -7.86 -12.66
C GLN A 64 -12.05 -7.50 -11.32
N GLN A 65 -12.62 -6.30 -11.24
CA GLN A 65 -13.30 -5.86 -10.03
C GLN A 65 -14.56 -6.68 -9.75
N ASN A 66 -15.33 -7.00 -10.79
CA ASN A 66 -16.52 -7.84 -10.66
C ASN A 66 -16.15 -9.27 -10.25
N GLN A 67 -15.03 -9.79 -10.76
CA GLN A 67 -14.51 -11.10 -10.37
C GLN A 67 -14.06 -11.10 -8.90
N ALA A 68 -13.26 -10.13 -8.47
CA ALA A 68 -12.82 -10.01 -7.08
C ALA A 68 -14.00 -9.92 -6.08
N LYS A 69 -15.07 -9.21 -6.44
CA LYS A 69 -16.31 -9.16 -5.62
C LYS A 69 -16.99 -10.52 -5.50
N LYS A 70 -17.03 -11.30 -6.59
CA LYS A 70 -17.63 -12.65 -6.59
C LYS A 70 -16.82 -13.61 -5.73
N ASP A 71 -15.51 -13.56 -5.84
CA ASP A 71 -14.60 -14.42 -5.07
C ASP A 71 -14.71 -14.12 -3.56
N ALA A 72 -14.72 -12.85 -3.18
CA ALA A 72 -14.94 -12.42 -1.78
C ALA A 72 -16.31 -12.85 -1.23
N ALA A 73 -17.37 -12.80 -2.03
CA ALA A 73 -18.71 -13.23 -1.63
C ALA A 73 -18.85 -14.77 -1.49
N SER A 74 -18.08 -15.53 -2.27
CA SER A 74 -18.04 -16.99 -2.22
C SER A 74 -17.39 -17.50 -0.93
N GLU A 75 -16.28 -16.89 -0.51
CA GLU A 75 -15.61 -17.25 0.75
C GLU A 75 -16.44 -16.93 2.01
N SER A 76 -17.25 -15.86 1.98
CA SER A 76 -18.13 -15.49 3.08
C SER A 76 -19.19 -16.55 3.42
N ARG A 77 -19.71 -17.26 2.40
CA ARG A 77 -20.74 -18.31 2.57
C ARG A 77 -20.19 -19.65 3.06
N GLY A 78 -18.91 -19.93 2.86
CA GLY A 78 -18.26 -21.19 3.28
C GLY A 78 -17.80 -21.24 4.76
N SER A 79 -17.92 -20.13 5.49
CA SER A 79 -17.28 -19.96 6.81
C SER A 79 -18.15 -20.42 8.01
N PHE A 80 -19.46 -20.64 7.83
CA PHE A 80 -20.36 -20.94 8.95
C PHE A 80 -20.17 -22.31 9.62
N PHE A 81 -19.68 -23.33 8.90
CA PHE A 81 -19.55 -24.70 9.42
C PHE A 81 -18.15 -25.09 9.94
N LYS A 82 -17.14 -24.20 9.85
CA LYS A 82 -15.76 -24.48 10.31
C LYS A 82 -15.38 -23.83 11.65
N ARG A 83 -16.36 -23.37 12.45
CA ARG A 83 -16.13 -22.76 13.78
C ARG A 83 -15.95 -23.75 14.94
N ARG A 84 -15.40 -24.95 14.69
CA ARG A 84 -14.91 -25.85 15.75
C ARG A 84 -13.67 -26.61 15.31
N SER A 85 -12.55 -25.90 15.11
CA SER A 85 -11.18 -26.39 15.35
C SER A 85 -10.19 -25.53 14.55
N ALA A 86 -9.72 -24.43 15.12
CA ALA A 86 -8.49 -23.75 14.68
C ALA A 86 -8.02 -22.73 15.72
N ARG A 87 -7.78 -23.15 16.96
CA ARG A 87 -6.84 -22.43 17.85
C ARG A 87 -5.41 -22.86 17.50
N ARG A 88 -4.96 -22.59 16.28
CA ARG A 88 -3.55 -22.64 15.92
C ARG A 88 -3.29 -21.52 14.92
N SER A 89 -2.34 -20.67 15.28
CA SER A 89 -1.78 -19.58 14.49
C SER A 89 -1.61 -19.99 13.02
N LYS A 90 -2.55 -19.58 12.17
CA LYS A 90 -2.30 -19.57 10.73
C LYS A 90 -1.41 -18.37 10.46
N SER A 91 -0.13 -18.63 10.16
CA SER A 91 0.68 -17.65 9.45
C SER A 91 -0.11 -17.21 8.22
N LEU A 92 -0.28 -15.91 8.04
CA LEU A 92 -0.80 -15.37 6.78
C LEU A 92 0.17 -15.83 5.69
N SER A 93 -0.23 -16.83 4.92
CA SER A 93 0.47 -17.24 3.71
C SER A 93 0.50 -16.05 2.75
N LYS A 94 1.55 -16.00 1.93
CA LYS A 94 1.77 -14.98 0.90
C LYS A 94 0.52 -14.72 0.06
N ASP A 95 -0.29 -15.75 -0.20
CA ASP A 95 -1.49 -15.65 -1.05
C ASP A 95 -2.70 -15.01 -0.33
N HIS A 96 -2.79 -15.09 1.01
CA HIS A 96 -3.89 -14.48 1.77
C HIS A 96 -3.66 -13.01 2.13
N TRP A 97 -2.45 -12.47 1.90
CA TRP A 97 -2.15 -11.07 2.22
C TRP A 97 -2.86 -10.11 1.24
N GLU A 98 -2.93 -10.48 -0.03
CA GLU A 98 -3.52 -9.64 -1.09
C GLU A 98 -5.03 -9.52 -0.88
N ASP A 99 -5.72 -10.62 -0.62
CA ASP A 99 -7.17 -10.66 -0.48
C ASP A 99 -7.69 -9.85 0.72
N VAL A 100 -7.00 -9.91 1.87
CA VAL A 100 -7.37 -9.14 3.07
C VAL A 100 -7.12 -7.63 2.88
N VAL A 101 -6.18 -7.28 1.99
CA VAL A 101 -5.75 -5.90 1.78
C VAL A 101 -6.58 -5.16 0.75
N PHE A 102 -7.14 -5.88 -0.20
CA PHE A 102 -8.03 -5.32 -1.22
C PHE A 102 -9.51 -5.61 -0.95
N ALA A 103 -9.86 -6.28 0.17
CA ALA A 103 -11.24 -6.57 0.55
C ALA A 103 -12.13 -5.33 0.72
N ASP A 104 -11.57 -4.21 1.18
CA ASP A 104 -12.30 -2.96 1.40
C ASP A 104 -12.23 -2.04 0.17
N GLY A 105 -13.14 -2.30 -0.77
CA GLY A 105 -13.72 -1.26 -1.61
C GLY A 105 -12.99 -1.03 -2.93
N VAL A 106 -13.72 -1.32 -4.02
CA VAL A 106 -13.64 -0.68 -5.34
C VAL A 106 -12.54 0.37 -5.44
N SER A 107 -11.46 0.05 -6.16
CA SER A 107 -10.47 1.05 -6.56
C SER A 107 -11.23 2.24 -7.18
N LYS A 108 -11.10 3.42 -6.56
CA LYS A 108 -11.67 4.67 -7.09
C LYS A 108 -10.84 5.23 -8.24
N PHE A 109 -9.72 4.59 -8.56
CA PHE A 109 -8.87 5.01 -9.65
C PHE A 109 -9.44 4.55 -11.00
N PRO A 110 -9.32 5.38 -12.05
CA PRO A 110 -9.60 4.93 -13.42
C PRO A 110 -8.62 3.83 -13.84
N ALA A 111 -8.94 3.09 -14.91
CA ALA A 111 -8.05 2.04 -15.42
C ALA A 111 -6.66 2.59 -15.78
N TYR A 112 -6.62 3.74 -16.46
CA TYR A 112 -5.40 4.53 -16.64
C TYR A 112 -5.55 5.90 -15.98
N GLU A 113 -4.56 6.28 -15.19
CA GLU A 113 -4.43 7.63 -14.61
C GLU A 113 -3.32 8.37 -15.35
N ARG A 114 -3.61 9.58 -15.83
CA ARG A 114 -2.58 10.45 -16.41
C ARG A 114 -1.73 11.01 -15.28
N VAL A 115 -0.42 10.82 -15.37
CA VAL A 115 0.54 11.23 -14.35
C VAL A 115 1.58 12.19 -14.91
N THR A 116 2.16 12.99 -14.03
CA THR A 116 3.30 13.87 -14.32
C THR A 116 4.31 13.77 -13.19
N LEU A 117 5.61 13.84 -13.51
CA LEU A 117 6.66 13.84 -12.50
C LEU A 117 6.68 15.19 -11.79
N LYS A 118 6.55 15.19 -10.47
CA LYS A 118 6.57 16.40 -9.64
C LYS A 118 7.41 16.20 -8.39
N HIS A 119 8.10 17.25 -7.97
CA HIS A 119 8.67 17.30 -6.62
C HIS A 119 7.54 17.58 -5.62
N PRO A 120 7.41 16.82 -4.51
CA PRO A 120 6.43 17.12 -3.46
C PRO A 120 6.66 18.51 -2.86
N SER A 121 5.60 19.29 -2.69
CA SER A 121 5.66 20.60 -2.03
C SER A 121 5.50 20.53 -0.51
N PHE A 122 5.48 19.32 0.05
CA PHE A 122 5.29 19.05 1.46
C PHE A 122 6.07 17.80 1.89
N ILE A 123 6.29 17.67 3.19
CA ILE A 123 6.96 16.52 3.79
C ILE A 123 6.02 15.30 3.75
N ARG A 124 6.38 14.28 2.97
CA ARG A 124 5.51 13.12 2.73
C ARG A 124 5.32 12.27 4.01
N PRO A 125 4.13 11.72 4.28
CA PRO A 125 3.95 10.73 5.34
C PRO A 125 4.79 9.47 5.10
N VAL A 126 5.08 8.71 6.15
CA VAL A 126 5.85 7.47 6.11
C VAL A 126 5.02 6.33 6.69
N VAL A 127 4.92 5.23 5.95
CA VAL A 127 4.23 4.01 6.35
C VAL A 127 5.26 2.88 6.42
N LEU A 128 5.36 2.25 7.58
CA LEU A 128 6.28 1.13 7.82
C LEU A 128 5.48 -0.17 7.92
N PHE A 129 5.83 -1.13 7.07
CA PHE A 129 5.28 -2.48 7.10
C PHE A 129 6.36 -3.50 7.48
N GLY A 130 5.92 -4.63 8.02
CA GLY A 130 6.78 -5.76 8.35
C GLY A 130 6.87 -6.02 9.85
N SER A 131 7.55 -7.12 10.19
CA SER A 131 7.56 -7.68 11.55
C SER A 131 8.30 -6.84 12.61
N LEU A 132 8.98 -5.77 12.21
CA LEU A 132 9.72 -4.84 13.06
C LEU A 132 9.22 -3.38 12.89
N ALA A 133 8.07 -3.18 12.25
CA ALA A 133 7.50 -1.86 11.99
C ALA A 133 7.19 -1.06 13.25
N ASP A 134 6.68 -1.72 14.29
CA ASP A 134 6.50 -1.15 15.63
C ASP A 134 7.81 -0.55 16.16
N VAL A 135 8.86 -1.35 16.24
CA VAL A 135 10.14 -0.91 16.80
C VAL A 135 10.78 0.22 15.99
N ALA A 136 10.68 0.16 14.65
CA ALA A 136 11.22 1.21 13.80
C ALA A 136 10.48 2.54 14.00
N ARG A 137 9.16 2.53 14.18
CA ARG A 137 8.39 3.75 14.45
C ARG A 137 8.76 4.36 15.78
N ASP A 138 8.78 3.56 16.84
CA ASP A 138 9.14 4.03 18.19
C ASP A 138 10.53 4.66 18.20
N LYS A 139 11.48 4.02 17.51
CA LYS A 139 12.85 4.53 17.39
C LYS A 139 12.92 5.83 16.61
N LEU A 140 12.21 5.97 15.49
CA LEU A 140 12.19 7.21 14.70
C LEU A 140 11.60 8.37 15.49
N LEU A 141 10.51 8.13 16.22
CA LEU A 141 9.84 9.14 17.05
C LEU A 141 10.71 9.57 18.24
N LYS A 142 11.42 8.61 18.86
CA LYS A 142 12.30 8.87 19.99
C LYS A 142 13.61 9.56 19.59
N ASP A 143 14.30 9.04 18.58
CA ASP A 143 15.66 9.46 18.24
C ASP A 143 15.67 10.75 17.40
N TYR A 144 14.59 11.04 16.67
CA TYR A 144 14.47 12.17 15.74
C TYR A 144 13.12 12.90 15.86
N PRO A 145 12.75 13.42 17.06
CA PRO A 145 11.47 14.07 17.30
C PRO A 145 11.31 15.39 16.54
N ASP A 146 12.40 15.98 16.05
CA ASP A 146 12.41 17.16 15.19
C ASP A 146 11.94 16.86 13.77
N LYS A 147 12.10 15.61 13.30
CA LYS A 147 11.79 15.18 11.92
C LYS A 147 10.53 14.35 11.80
N TYR A 148 10.19 13.59 12.83
CA TYR A 148 9.09 12.64 12.81
C TYR A 148 8.08 12.95 13.91
N ASP A 149 6.82 12.68 13.60
CA ASP A 149 5.71 12.77 14.54
C ASP A 149 4.65 11.73 14.14
N SER A 150 3.73 11.38 15.02
CA SER A 150 2.69 10.40 14.73
C SER A 150 1.33 10.84 15.27
N PRO A 151 0.25 10.76 14.48
CA PRO A 151 -1.12 11.01 14.98
C PRO A 151 -1.55 10.06 16.10
N GLN A 152 -0.83 8.96 16.29
CA GLN A 152 -1.08 7.96 17.33
C GLN A 152 -0.21 8.18 18.58
N HIS A 153 0.77 9.07 18.50
CA HIS A 153 1.76 9.34 19.54
C HIS A 153 1.43 10.65 20.27
N ASP A 154 0.21 10.79 20.76
CA ASP A 154 -0.02 11.77 21.83
C ASP A 154 0.51 11.16 23.13
N GLY A 155 1.64 11.68 23.62
CA GLY A 155 2.28 11.31 24.89
C GLY A 155 1.44 11.53 26.15
N HIS A 156 0.13 11.76 26.00
CA HIS A 156 -0.85 11.94 27.07
C HIS A 156 -1.77 10.70 27.25
N LEU A 157 -1.56 9.65 26.45
CA LEU A 157 -2.45 8.48 26.39
C LEU A 157 -2.14 7.38 27.41
N ASP A 158 -0.95 7.37 27.99
CA ASP A 158 -0.58 6.40 29.02
C ASP A 158 -1.21 6.70 30.39
N GLU A 159 -1.74 7.91 30.58
CA GLU A 159 -2.47 8.32 31.80
C GLU A 159 -4.01 8.23 31.65
N LEU A 160 -4.52 7.92 30.44
CA LEU A 160 -5.96 7.92 30.18
C LEU A 160 -6.59 6.52 30.31
N PRO A 161 -7.80 6.40 30.91
CA PRO A 161 -8.51 5.13 31.04
C PRO A 161 -8.71 4.44 29.68
N LYS A 162 -8.70 3.10 29.65
CA LYS A 162 -8.87 2.28 28.42
C LYS A 162 -10.10 2.63 27.55
N SER A 163 -11.10 3.32 28.11
CA SER A 163 -12.29 3.82 27.40
C SER A 163 -12.06 5.08 26.56
N GLN A 164 -10.94 5.79 26.77
CA GLN A 164 -10.58 7.05 26.08
C GLN A 164 -9.36 6.91 25.16
N LYS A 165 -8.81 5.68 24.99
CA LYS A 165 -7.79 5.44 23.97
C LYS A 165 -8.30 5.92 22.62
N PRO A 166 -7.48 6.61 21.81
CA PRO A 166 -7.92 7.10 20.52
C PRO A 166 -8.39 5.90 19.75
N SER A 167 -9.57 6.05 19.15
CA SER A 167 -9.99 5.21 18.05
C SER A 167 -8.80 4.96 17.14
N GLY A 168 -8.54 3.70 16.75
CA GLY A 168 -7.48 3.35 15.79
C GLY A 168 -7.62 4.02 14.41
N ILE A 169 -8.61 4.90 14.26
CA ILE A 169 -8.87 5.75 13.11
C ILE A 169 -7.91 6.94 13.12
N ILE A 170 -6.97 6.95 12.17
CA ILE A 170 -6.17 8.13 11.83
C ILE A 170 -6.97 9.02 10.89
N ARG A 171 -7.13 10.30 11.25
CA ARG A 171 -7.80 11.31 10.43
C ARG A 171 -6.81 12.03 9.52
N LEU A 172 -7.25 12.40 8.30
CA LEU A 172 -6.45 13.20 7.37
C LEU A 172 -6.04 14.56 7.94
N SER A 173 -6.86 15.16 8.82
CA SER A 173 -6.54 16.43 9.48
C SER A 173 -5.30 16.33 10.37
N ALA A 174 -5.18 15.26 11.16
CA ALA A 174 -4.02 15.03 12.03
C ALA A 174 -2.73 14.82 11.20
N ILE A 175 -2.84 14.14 10.06
CA ILE A 175 -1.71 14.01 9.12
C ILE A 175 -1.29 15.38 8.58
N LYS A 176 -2.26 16.22 8.16
CA LYS A 176 -1.99 17.58 7.66
C LYS A 176 -1.35 18.47 8.72
N GLU A 177 -1.75 18.34 9.97
CA GLU A 177 -1.17 19.11 11.08
C GLU A 177 0.33 18.82 11.25
N ILE A 178 0.71 17.54 11.26
CA ILE A 178 2.12 17.12 11.35
C ILE A 178 2.93 17.63 10.17
N ILE A 179 2.37 17.53 8.95
CA ILE A 179 3.01 18.07 7.74
C ILE A 179 3.19 19.59 7.85
N GLY A 180 2.21 20.30 8.42
CA GLY A 180 2.27 21.74 8.68
C GLY A 180 3.38 22.13 9.66
N LYS A 181 3.74 21.22 10.58
CA LYS A 181 4.90 21.36 11.47
C LYS A 181 6.24 21.05 10.77
N GLY A 182 6.24 20.73 9.48
CA GLY A 182 7.44 20.40 8.71
C GLY A 182 8.00 19.00 9.00
N LYS A 183 7.18 18.08 9.53
CA LYS A 183 7.59 16.72 9.94
C LYS A 183 6.97 15.64 9.08
N HIS A 184 7.62 14.48 9.06
CA HIS A 184 7.08 13.25 8.50
C HIS A 184 6.07 12.62 9.46
N ALA A 185 4.82 12.49 9.02
CA ALA A 185 3.81 11.73 9.77
C ALA A 185 4.09 10.22 9.64
N ILE A 186 4.44 9.58 10.74
CA ILE A 186 4.63 8.13 10.86
C ILE A 186 3.27 7.46 11.09
N LEU A 187 2.87 6.51 10.24
CA LEU A 187 1.51 5.94 10.26
C LEU A 187 1.49 4.41 10.45
N ASP A 188 0.73 3.91 11.43
CA ASP A 188 0.20 2.54 11.42
C ASP A 188 -1.11 2.52 10.65
N ILE A 189 -1.11 2.04 9.41
CA ILE A 189 -2.34 1.95 8.65
C ILE A 189 -2.37 0.69 7.81
N THR A 190 -3.57 0.26 7.44
CA THR A 190 -3.72 -0.85 6.51
C THR A 190 -3.29 -0.43 5.10
N PRO A 191 -2.86 -1.39 4.26
CA PRO A 191 -2.59 -1.16 2.85
C PRO A 191 -3.76 -0.51 2.08
N SER A 192 -5.02 -0.84 2.40
CA SER A 192 -6.19 -0.16 1.80
C SER A 192 -6.23 1.34 2.16
N ALA A 193 -5.77 1.71 3.35
CA ALA A 193 -5.64 3.11 3.74
C ALA A 193 -4.48 3.82 3.02
N VAL A 194 -3.40 3.11 2.66
CA VAL A 194 -2.34 3.64 1.77
C VAL A 194 -2.93 4.02 0.42
N ASN A 195 -3.80 3.18 -0.16
CA ASN A 195 -4.49 3.51 -1.41
C ASN A 195 -5.36 4.77 -1.28
N ARG A 196 -6.05 4.95 -0.14
CA ARG A 196 -6.79 6.19 0.14
C ARG A 196 -5.88 7.41 0.25
N LEU A 197 -4.68 7.28 0.81
CA LEU A 197 -3.68 8.36 0.84
C LEU A 197 -3.13 8.68 -0.56
N ASN A 198 -2.88 7.67 -1.39
CA ASN A 198 -2.50 7.86 -2.80
C ASN A 198 -3.59 8.61 -3.56
N TYR A 199 -4.86 8.20 -3.38
CA TYR A 199 -6.00 8.88 -4.00
C TYR A 199 -6.12 10.33 -3.54
N ALA A 200 -5.89 10.58 -2.25
CA ALA A 200 -5.81 11.91 -1.67
C ALA A 200 -4.51 12.69 -1.99
N GLN A 201 -3.67 12.18 -2.90
CA GLN A 201 -2.44 12.82 -3.40
C GLN A 201 -1.36 13.06 -2.33
N PHE A 202 -1.43 12.36 -1.19
CA PHE A 202 -0.39 12.42 -0.16
C PHE A 202 0.84 11.58 -0.54
N TYR A 203 0.65 10.56 -1.38
CA TYR A 203 1.67 9.65 -1.88
C TYR A 203 2.72 9.28 -0.81
N PRO A 204 2.36 8.54 0.25
CA PRO A 204 3.28 8.27 1.35
C PRO A 204 4.54 7.52 0.88
N ILE A 205 5.64 7.67 1.64
CA ILE A 205 6.81 6.82 1.53
C ILE A 205 6.46 5.50 2.21
N VAL A 206 6.43 4.40 1.45
CA VAL A 206 6.07 3.08 1.98
C VAL A 206 7.31 2.19 2.04
N ILE A 207 7.66 1.72 3.23
CA ILE A 207 8.84 0.89 3.47
C ILE A 207 8.39 -0.46 4.01
N PHE A 208 8.69 -1.53 3.28
CA PHE A 208 8.44 -2.90 3.73
C PHE A 208 9.72 -3.55 4.24
N MET A 209 9.80 -3.75 5.56
CA MET A 209 10.91 -4.45 6.20
C MET A 209 10.68 -5.96 6.13
N ARG A 210 11.16 -6.57 5.05
CA ARG A 210 11.09 -8.01 4.83
C ARG A 210 12.05 -8.73 5.78
N ALA A 211 11.52 -9.67 6.55
CA ALA A 211 12.33 -10.65 7.27
C ALA A 211 12.54 -11.89 6.39
N GLU A 212 13.73 -12.48 6.47
CA GLU A 212 14.05 -13.71 5.73
C GLU A 212 13.27 -14.90 6.25
N ASN A 213 13.21 -15.05 7.58
CA ASN A 213 12.52 -16.16 8.24
C ASN A 213 12.09 -15.78 9.67
N LYS A 214 11.26 -16.63 10.28
CA LYS A 214 10.71 -16.42 11.63
C LYS A 214 11.80 -16.41 12.72
N HIS A 215 12.91 -17.13 12.54
CA HIS A 215 13.98 -17.17 13.53
C HIS A 215 14.67 -15.82 13.66
N VAL A 216 14.98 -15.17 12.52
CA VAL A 216 15.54 -13.81 12.48
C VAL A 216 14.62 -12.82 13.19
N VAL A 217 13.31 -12.87 12.96
CA VAL A 217 12.34 -11.99 13.65
C VAL A 217 12.40 -12.19 15.16
N LYS A 218 12.40 -13.45 15.62
CA LYS A 218 12.44 -13.78 17.05
C LYS A 218 13.72 -13.27 17.71
N GLU A 219 14.86 -13.47 17.04
CA GLU A 219 16.16 -13.01 17.53
C GLU A 219 16.20 -11.48 17.63
N MET A 220 15.84 -10.78 16.56
CA MET A 220 15.82 -9.31 16.52
C MET A 220 14.92 -8.74 17.61
N ARG A 221 13.70 -9.27 17.77
CA ARG A 221 12.78 -8.85 18.84
C ARG A 221 13.36 -9.13 20.24
N SER A 222 14.00 -10.28 20.45
CA SER A 222 14.61 -10.61 21.74
C SER A 222 15.75 -9.65 22.10
N ARG A 223 16.59 -9.29 21.13
CA ARG A 223 17.71 -8.35 21.32
C ARG A 223 17.21 -6.96 21.67
N LEU A 224 16.18 -6.47 20.96
CA LEU A 224 15.58 -5.15 21.17
C LEU A 224 14.87 -5.06 22.53
N ALA A 225 14.22 -6.14 22.98
CA ALA A 225 13.63 -6.19 24.33
C ALA A 225 14.70 -6.12 25.44
N LYS A 226 15.83 -6.81 25.26
CA LYS A 226 16.95 -6.82 26.24
C LYS A 226 17.67 -5.48 26.33
N SER A 227 17.81 -4.73 25.23
CA SER A 227 18.43 -3.40 25.26
C SER A 227 17.57 -2.37 25.98
N SER A 228 16.25 -2.52 25.97
CA SER A 228 15.33 -1.63 26.70
C SER A 228 15.57 -1.68 28.21
N HIS A 229 15.83 -2.87 28.77
CA HIS A 229 16.04 -3.06 30.22
C HIS A 229 17.42 -2.64 30.76
N LYS A 230 18.40 -2.37 29.89
CA LYS A 230 19.74 -1.91 30.32
C LYS A 230 19.93 -0.39 30.26
N SER A 231 18.93 0.34 29.77
CA SER A 231 18.99 1.79 29.56
C SER A 231 18.23 2.58 30.62
N SER A 232 17.98 1.97 31.80
CA SER A 232 17.33 2.59 32.96
C SER A 232 18.37 2.89 34.04
#